data_AF-A0A9P4W4I8-F1
#
_entry.id   AF-A0A9P4W4I8-F1
#
_cell.length_a   1.000
_cell.length_b   1.000
_cell.length_c   1.000
_cell.angle_alpha   90.00
_cell.angle_beta   90.00
_cell.angle_gamma   90.00
#
_symmetry.space_group_name_H-M   'P 1'
#
loop_
_entity.id
_entity.type
_entity.pdbx_description
1 polymer ?
#
loop_
_entity_poly.entity_id
_entity_poly.type
_entity_poly.pdbx_seq_one_letter_code
_entity_poly.pdbx_strand_id
1 'polypeptide(L)'
;MASSTFPLLSLPPELILTIADHLPIDAILALKLSHRILHSTLPVTPRLQNLTLSPCARLALRTYLAKPVSNPTHQRCLLCKAVYPLKSFHSSSSPVCSASLSFSGADVQDPNILKLPQGLCTWHVGRLVRIVKTRPGGRNEWVASREDMCMHCGAIRGWKGCGCGCESCAVREVTAYTRFLDNEVECRKYVFYRKDGRRLYVRETCKGDGSEEPEYVHMRVWDLGLAAEDVVEDVVEDVRRPDGSEESRGMVQEQQQPAFLLESFRSIWCMLSRYTTWRDDCTSTAHIHP
;
A
#
# COMPACT_ATOMS: atom_id res chain seq x y z
N MET A 1 -25.63 13.41 11.79
CA MET A 1 -26.29 12.17 12.25
C MET A 1 -25.21 11.11 12.41
N ALA A 2 -25.07 10.49 13.58
CA ALA A 2 -24.05 9.46 13.79
C ALA A 2 -24.45 8.18 13.06
N SER A 3 -23.60 7.68 12.15
CA SER A 3 -23.81 6.38 11.51
C SER A 3 -23.65 5.28 12.55
N SER A 4 -24.74 4.64 12.96
CA SER A 4 -24.71 3.46 13.83
C SER A 4 -24.14 2.28 13.04
N THR A 5 -22.87 1.93 13.28
CA THR A 5 -22.26 0.72 12.71
C THR A 5 -22.65 -0.48 13.54
N PHE A 6 -23.56 -1.32 13.04
CA PHE A 6 -23.88 -2.62 13.65
C PHE A 6 -22.83 -3.65 13.21
N PRO A 7 -22.11 -4.29 14.15
CA PRO A 7 -21.10 -5.28 13.79
C PRO A 7 -21.75 -6.56 13.26
N LEU A 8 -21.20 -7.12 12.17
CA LEU A 8 -21.70 -8.37 11.57
C LEU A 8 -21.81 -9.53 12.60
N LEU A 9 -20.92 -9.55 13.58
CA LEU A 9 -20.87 -10.58 14.63
C LEU A 9 -22.01 -10.47 15.66
N SER A 10 -22.75 -9.37 15.72
CA SER A 10 -23.93 -9.23 16.59
C SER A 10 -25.23 -9.66 15.92
N LEU A 11 -25.19 -10.07 14.65
CA LEU A 11 -26.37 -10.58 13.96
C LEU A 11 -26.71 -12.00 14.46
N PRO A 12 -28.00 -12.34 14.57
CA PRO A 12 -28.44 -13.71 14.73
C PRO A 12 -27.86 -14.63 13.62
N PRO A 13 -27.53 -15.90 13.93
CA PRO A 13 -26.98 -16.84 12.96
C PRO A 13 -27.80 -16.99 11.68
N GLU A 14 -29.13 -16.90 11.79
CA GLU A 14 -30.06 -17.01 10.66
C GLU A 14 -29.82 -15.90 9.63
N LEU A 15 -29.63 -14.65 10.09
CA LEU A 15 -29.33 -13.53 9.21
C LEU A 15 -27.94 -13.66 8.56
N ILE A 16 -26.96 -14.17 9.31
CA ILE A 16 -25.61 -14.44 8.78
C ILE A 16 -25.68 -15.48 7.66
N LEU A 17 -26.49 -16.53 7.82
CA LEU A 17 -26.71 -17.55 6.79
C LEU A 17 -27.43 -16.98 5.57
N THR A 18 -28.46 -16.16 5.75
CA THR A 18 -29.15 -15.48 4.64
C THR A 18 -28.19 -14.60 3.84
N ILE A 19 -27.33 -13.82 4.50
CA ILE A 19 -26.28 -13.04 3.81
C ILE A 19 -25.36 -13.97 3.02
N ALA A 20 -24.93 -15.07 3.63
CA ALA A 20 -24.01 -16.01 3.01
C ALA A 20 -24.56 -16.70 1.76
N ASP A 21 -25.87 -16.94 1.68
CA ASP A 21 -26.53 -17.51 0.50
C ASP A 21 -26.43 -16.61 -0.75
N HIS A 22 -26.20 -15.31 -0.54
CA HIS A 22 -26.00 -14.32 -1.61
C HIS A 22 -24.54 -14.00 -1.90
N LEU A 23 -23.59 -14.56 -1.16
CA LEU A 23 -22.18 -14.30 -1.35
C LEU A 23 -21.53 -15.32 -2.30
N PRO A 24 -20.57 -14.89 -3.14
CA PRO A 24 -19.77 -15.83 -3.91
C PRO A 24 -18.92 -16.70 -2.97
N ILE A 25 -18.54 -17.87 -3.46
CA ILE A 25 -17.87 -18.89 -2.64
C ILE A 25 -16.56 -18.40 -2.00
N ASP A 26 -15.82 -17.57 -2.73
CA ASP A 26 -14.57 -16.96 -2.29
C ASP A 26 -14.82 -16.03 -1.08
N ALA A 27 -15.96 -15.33 -1.06
CA ALA A 27 -16.36 -14.46 0.06
C ALA A 27 -16.83 -15.28 1.28
N ILE A 28 -17.55 -16.39 1.08
CA ILE A 28 -17.92 -17.31 2.18
C ILE A 28 -16.66 -17.86 2.85
N LEU A 29 -15.67 -18.29 2.06
CA LEU A 29 -14.39 -18.76 2.59
C LEU A 29 -13.62 -17.66 3.33
N ALA A 30 -13.57 -16.45 2.79
CA ALA A 30 -12.95 -15.31 3.46
C ALA A 30 -13.63 -15.00 4.81
N LEU A 31 -14.96 -15.03 4.87
CA LEU A 31 -15.72 -14.86 6.12
C LEU A 31 -15.40 -15.95 7.14
N LYS A 32 -15.41 -17.22 6.72
CA LYS A 32 -15.05 -18.34 7.60
C LYS A 32 -13.64 -18.24 8.16
N LEU A 33 -12.71 -17.65 7.41
CA LEU A 33 -11.35 -17.48 7.87
C LEU A 33 -11.17 -16.27 8.78
N SER A 34 -12.02 -15.25 8.63
CA SER A 34 -11.91 -14.02 9.42
C SER A 34 -12.20 -14.23 10.91
N HIS A 35 -13.17 -15.07 11.29
CA HIS A 35 -13.58 -15.17 12.70
C HIS A 35 -14.05 -16.57 13.08
N ARG A 36 -13.76 -17.01 14.32
CA ARG A 36 -14.13 -18.34 14.82
C ARG A 36 -15.65 -18.56 14.83
N ILE A 37 -16.44 -17.56 15.20
CA ILE A 37 -17.92 -17.66 15.19
C ILE A 37 -18.43 -17.87 13.76
N LEU A 38 -17.98 -17.04 12.81
CA LEU A 38 -18.35 -17.18 11.39
C LEU A 38 -17.87 -18.52 10.82
N HIS A 39 -16.71 -19.01 11.28
CA HIS A 39 -16.21 -20.33 10.92
C HIS A 39 -17.17 -21.46 11.32
N SER A 40 -17.72 -21.40 12.53
CA SER A 40 -18.68 -22.41 13.03
C SER A 40 -20.09 -22.23 12.45
N THR A 41 -20.52 -20.99 12.21
CA THR A 41 -21.89 -20.69 11.75
C THR A 41 -22.07 -20.98 10.28
N LEU A 42 -21.11 -20.57 9.43
CA LEU A 42 -21.25 -20.69 7.98
C LEU A 42 -21.01 -22.14 7.54
N PRO A 43 -21.94 -22.80 6.85
CA PRO A 43 -21.74 -24.17 6.40
C PRO A 43 -20.59 -24.25 5.39
N VAL A 44 -19.78 -25.31 5.50
CA VAL A 44 -18.94 -25.75 4.39
C VAL A 44 -19.88 -26.48 3.43
N THR A 45 -20.64 -25.71 2.67
CA THR A 45 -21.71 -26.23 1.81
C THR A 45 -21.15 -27.34 0.90
N PRO A 46 -21.92 -28.42 0.57
CA PRO A 46 -21.51 -29.41 -0.43
C PRO A 46 -21.07 -28.80 -1.77
N ARG A 47 -21.55 -27.58 -2.05
CA ARG A 47 -21.13 -26.74 -3.18
C ARG A 47 -19.60 -26.58 -3.26
N LEU A 48 -18.87 -26.55 -2.14
CA LEU A 48 -17.41 -26.42 -2.12
C LEU A 48 -16.68 -27.61 -2.72
N GLN A 49 -17.27 -28.80 -2.74
CA GLN A 49 -16.56 -30.02 -3.17
C GLN A 49 -16.26 -30.03 -4.69
N ASN A 50 -17.06 -29.34 -5.49
CA ASN A 50 -16.95 -29.34 -6.95
C ASN A 50 -16.52 -27.98 -7.54
N LEU A 51 -16.31 -26.96 -6.70
CA LEU A 51 -16.04 -25.60 -7.14
C LEU A 51 -14.53 -25.32 -7.20
N THR A 52 -14.08 -24.83 -8.35
CA THR A 52 -12.70 -24.38 -8.54
C THR A 52 -12.57 -22.95 -8.02
N LEU A 53 -11.82 -22.78 -6.92
CA LEU A 53 -11.51 -21.45 -6.42
C LEU A 53 -10.80 -20.62 -7.47
N SER A 54 -11.15 -19.34 -7.54
CA SER A 54 -10.42 -18.40 -8.39
C SER A 54 -8.92 -18.42 -8.01
N PRO A 55 -8.00 -18.19 -8.96
CA PRO A 55 -6.56 -18.12 -8.67
C PRO A 55 -6.26 -17.12 -7.53
N CYS A 56 -7.03 -16.05 -7.49
CA CYS A 56 -7.01 -14.97 -6.52
C CYS A 56 -7.37 -15.45 -5.11
N ALA A 57 -8.51 -16.10 -4.95
CA ALA A 57 -8.93 -16.65 -3.67
C ALA A 57 -7.97 -17.73 -3.19
N ARG A 58 -7.54 -18.64 -4.09
CA ARG A 58 -6.55 -19.66 -3.75
C ARG A 58 -5.26 -19.07 -3.21
N LEU A 59 -4.79 -17.96 -3.79
CA LEU A 59 -3.61 -17.26 -3.29
C LEU A 59 -3.87 -16.62 -1.93
N ALA A 60 -4.98 -15.91 -1.75
CA ALA A 60 -5.34 -15.27 -0.48
C ALA A 60 -5.44 -16.30 0.65
N LEU A 61 -6.10 -17.44 0.40
CA LEU A 61 -6.20 -18.56 1.34
C LEU A 61 -4.83 -19.11 1.72
N ARG A 62 -3.95 -19.34 0.73
CA ARG A 62 -2.58 -19.84 0.99
C ARG A 62 -1.79 -18.84 1.83
N THR A 63 -1.94 -17.54 1.59
CA THR A 63 -1.27 -16.51 2.38
C THR A 63 -1.80 -16.46 3.80
N TYR A 64 -3.12 -16.57 3.99
CA TYR A 64 -3.75 -16.53 5.32
C TYR A 64 -3.44 -17.78 6.15
N LEU A 65 -3.47 -18.96 5.54
CA LEU A 65 -3.22 -20.24 6.21
C LEU A 65 -1.72 -20.56 6.37
N ALA A 66 -0.83 -19.74 5.81
CA ALA A 66 0.60 -19.92 6.02
C ALA A 66 0.92 -19.72 7.51
N LYS A 67 1.47 -20.77 8.15
CA LYS A 67 1.89 -20.67 9.54
C LYS A 67 2.94 -19.55 9.67
N PRO A 68 2.79 -18.62 10.62
CA PRO A 68 3.85 -17.65 10.88
C PRO A 68 5.11 -18.40 11.29
N VAL A 69 6.18 -18.21 10.53
CA VAL A 69 7.51 -18.72 10.87
C VAL A 69 8.10 -17.74 11.87
N SER A 70 8.64 -18.22 12.99
CA SER A 70 9.12 -17.36 14.09
C SER A 70 10.26 -16.41 13.68
N ASN A 71 11.02 -16.73 12.64
CA ASN A 71 12.06 -15.88 12.05
C ASN A 71 12.17 -16.17 10.55
N PRO A 72 11.33 -15.58 9.70
CA PRO A 72 11.37 -15.87 8.27
C PRO A 72 12.66 -15.29 7.68
N THR A 73 13.60 -16.11 7.20
CA THR A 73 14.77 -15.60 6.45
C THR A 73 14.37 -15.12 5.04
N HIS A 74 13.22 -15.58 4.57
CA HIS A 74 12.68 -15.31 3.25
C HIS A 74 11.22 -14.89 3.33
N GLN A 75 10.80 -14.07 2.39
CA GLN A 75 9.42 -13.63 2.24
C GLN A 75 8.99 -13.77 0.77
N ARG A 76 7.72 -14.11 0.56
CA ARG A 76 7.12 -14.19 -0.77
C ARG A 76 6.63 -12.81 -1.20
N CYS A 77 7.05 -12.35 -2.37
CA CYS A 77 6.56 -11.10 -2.92
C CYS A 77 5.08 -11.20 -3.30
N LEU A 78 4.27 -10.25 -2.83
CA LEU A 78 2.86 -10.16 -3.13
C LEU A 78 2.56 -9.85 -4.59
N LEU A 79 3.52 -9.37 -5.40
CA LEU A 79 3.30 -9.07 -6.81
C LEU A 79 3.79 -10.18 -7.73
N CYS A 80 5.11 -10.42 -7.81
CA CYS A 80 5.64 -11.50 -8.68
C CYS A 80 5.50 -12.91 -8.11
N LYS A 81 5.06 -13.04 -6.84
CA LYS A 81 4.88 -14.33 -6.16
C LYS A 81 6.16 -15.15 -5.98
N ALA A 82 7.34 -14.61 -6.29
CA ALA A 82 8.64 -15.24 -6.01
C ALA A 82 9.05 -15.06 -4.54
N VAL A 83 9.90 -15.94 -4.04
CA VAL A 83 10.42 -15.92 -2.66
C VAL A 83 11.82 -15.31 -2.67
N TYR A 84 12.04 -14.29 -1.85
CA TYR A 84 13.32 -13.59 -1.73
C TYR A 84 13.77 -13.49 -0.28
N PRO A 85 15.07 -13.30 -0.02
CA PRO A 85 15.56 -12.93 1.31
C PRO A 85 14.89 -11.65 1.84
N LEU A 86 14.68 -11.54 3.15
CA LEU A 86 14.03 -10.35 3.76
C LEU A 86 14.65 -9.01 3.35
N LYS A 87 15.98 -8.95 3.18
CA LYS A 87 16.69 -7.75 2.72
C LYS A 87 16.13 -7.16 1.42
N SER A 88 15.57 -8.01 0.54
CA SER A 88 14.97 -7.62 -0.74
C SER A 88 13.59 -6.96 -0.61
N PHE A 89 13.10 -6.74 0.61
CA PHE A 89 11.86 -6.04 0.91
C PHE A 89 12.09 -4.67 1.57
N HIS A 90 13.35 -4.26 1.71
CA HIS A 90 13.74 -2.92 2.17
C HIS A 90 14.13 -2.06 0.99
N SER A 91 13.59 -0.85 0.87
CA SER A 91 13.82 0.00 -0.30
C SER A 91 15.29 0.36 -0.51
N SER A 92 16.12 0.41 0.53
CA SER A 92 17.58 0.57 0.42
C SER A 92 18.29 -0.48 -0.43
N SER A 93 17.70 -1.68 -0.59
CA SER A 93 18.24 -2.72 -1.46
C SER A 93 17.86 -2.55 -2.94
N SER A 94 16.98 -1.59 -3.26
CA SER A 94 16.56 -1.33 -4.63
C SER A 94 17.64 -0.53 -5.38
N PRO A 95 17.95 -0.86 -6.64
CA PRO A 95 18.87 -0.04 -7.45
C PRO A 95 18.35 1.37 -7.75
N VAL A 96 17.05 1.60 -7.54
CA VAL A 96 16.38 2.90 -7.72
C VAL A 96 16.48 3.77 -6.44
N CYS A 97 17.03 3.22 -5.36
CA CYS A 97 17.21 3.92 -4.08
C CYS A 97 18.70 3.92 -3.72
N SER A 98 19.25 5.05 -3.30
CA SER A 98 20.64 5.11 -2.85
C SER A 98 20.74 5.49 -1.40
N ALA A 99 21.18 4.54 -0.57
CA ALA A 99 21.50 4.79 0.83
C ALA A 99 22.79 5.61 0.99
N SER A 100 23.70 5.54 0.02
CA SER A 100 25.03 6.15 0.07
C SER A 100 25.01 7.68 -0.03
N LEU A 101 23.90 8.30 -0.45
CA LEU A 101 23.76 9.76 -0.54
C LEU A 101 23.19 10.38 0.74
N SER A 102 22.93 9.56 1.76
CA SER A 102 22.54 10.05 3.09
C SER A 102 23.76 10.69 3.72
N PHE A 103 23.83 12.02 3.68
CA PHE A 103 24.94 12.79 4.24
C PHE A 103 25.14 12.43 5.72
N SER A 104 26.33 11.90 6.00
CA SER A 104 26.81 11.42 7.29
C SER A 104 26.78 12.54 8.32
N GLY A 105 25.82 12.50 9.23
CA GLY A 105 25.73 13.47 10.32
C GLY A 105 24.64 13.18 11.35
N ALA A 106 23.60 12.42 10.99
CA ALA A 106 22.55 12.05 11.93
C ALA A 106 22.28 10.54 11.89
N ASP A 107 21.99 9.98 13.07
CA ASP A 107 21.55 8.61 13.29
C ASP A 107 20.23 8.33 12.56
N VAL A 108 20.28 8.02 11.26
CA VAL A 108 19.08 7.73 10.46
C VAL A 108 18.62 6.31 10.76
N GLN A 109 17.66 6.19 11.67
CA GLN A 109 17.11 4.90 12.12
C GLN A 109 16.24 4.17 11.09
N ASP A 110 15.79 4.83 10.01
CA ASP A 110 14.97 4.18 8.98
C ASP A 110 15.79 3.88 7.71
N PRO A 111 16.14 2.61 7.43
CA PRO A 111 16.82 2.24 6.21
C PRO A 111 15.93 2.36 4.97
N ASN A 112 14.63 2.64 5.11
CA ASN A 112 13.72 2.73 3.97
C ASN A 112 13.64 4.15 3.41
N ILE A 113 14.28 4.34 2.25
CA ILE A 113 14.17 5.57 1.47
C ILE A 113 12.73 5.77 1.00
N LEU A 114 12.17 4.74 0.36
CA LEU A 114 10.77 4.67 -0.06
C LEU A 114 9.97 3.76 0.88
N LYS A 115 8.75 4.17 1.21
CA LYS A 115 7.77 3.30 1.90
C LYS A 115 7.25 2.27 0.90
N LEU A 116 7.79 1.05 0.95
CA LEU A 116 7.28 -0.05 0.16
C LEU A 116 6.07 -0.67 0.85
N PRO A 117 5.01 -1.02 0.10
CA PRO A 117 3.93 -1.84 0.64
C PRO A 117 4.53 -3.13 1.20
N GLN A 118 4.15 -3.49 2.41
CA GLN A 118 4.66 -4.69 3.07
C GLN A 118 4.43 -5.92 2.16
N GLY A 119 5.49 -6.72 1.99
CA GLY A 119 5.48 -7.88 1.10
C GLY A 119 5.68 -7.54 -0.39
N LEU A 120 5.97 -6.29 -0.77
CA LEU A 120 6.46 -5.96 -2.11
C LEU A 120 7.99 -6.00 -2.12
N CYS A 121 8.59 -6.76 -3.04
CA CYS A 121 10.05 -6.77 -3.16
C CYS A 121 10.55 -5.54 -3.95
N THR A 122 11.81 -5.18 -3.74
CA THR A 122 12.45 -4.00 -4.32
C THR A 122 12.54 -3.98 -5.84
N TRP A 123 12.48 -5.15 -6.48
CA TRP A 123 12.41 -5.26 -7.93
C TRP A 123 11.14 -4.62 -8.52
N HIS A 124 10.09 -4.45 -7.71
CA HIS A 124 8.83 -3.86 -8.14
C HIS A 124 8.67 -2.39 -7.75
N VAL A 125 9.71 -1.72 -7.22
CA VAL A 125 9.66 -0.27 -6.94
C VAL A 125 9.26 0.51 -8.19
N GLY A 126 9.77 0.13 -9.37
CA GLY A 126 9.43 0.79 -10.63
C GLY A 126 7.94 0.74 -10.98
N ARG A 127 7.15 -0.19 -10.39
CA ARG A 127 5.69 -0.20 -10.57
C ARG A 127 4.96 0.87 -9.78
N LEU A 128 5.61 1.42 -8.76
CA LEU A 128 5.13 2.55 -7.98
C LEU A 128 5.58 3.88 -8.60
N VAL A 129 6.25 3.85 -9.75
CA VAL A 129 6.69 5.05 -10.47
C VAL A 129 6.02 5.13 -11.85
N ARG A 130 5.56 6.32 -12.24
CA ARG A 130 5.17 6.63 -13.61
C ARG A 130 5.72 7.97 -14.06
N ILE A 131 5.86 8.13 -15.37
CA ILE A 131 6.22 9.39 -16.01
C ILE A 131 5.02 9.85 -16.84
N VAL A 132 4.64 11.11 -16.69
CA VAL A 132 3.54 11.75 -17.41
C VAL A 132 4.12 12.95 -18.15
N LYS A 133 4.05 12.90 -19.49
CA LYS A 133 4.43 14.04 -20.33
C LYS A 133 3.33 15.09 -20.27
N THR A 134 3.73 16.32 -20.00
CA THR A 134 2.87 17.51 -20.00
C THR A 134 3.18 18.37 -21.22
N ARG A 135 2.36 19.40 -21.46
CA ARG A 135 2.61 20.34 -22.56
C ARG A 135 3.83 21.21 -22.25
N PRO A 136 4.49 21.82 -23.26
CA PRO A 136 5.54 22.81 -23.01
C PRO A 136 5.08 23.90 -22.05
N GLY A 137 5.90 24.21 -21.05
CA GLY A 137 5.55 25.13 -19.95
C GLY A 137 4.59 24.53 -18.91
N GLY A 138 4.39 23.21 -18.95
CA GLY A 138 3.59 22.45 -17.98
C GLY A 138 4.32 22.19 -16.67
N ARG A 139 3.94 21.10 -15.99
CA ARG A 139 4.55 20.72 -14.71
C ARG A 139 5.86 19.99 -14.97
N ASN A 140 6.90 20.38 -14.25
CA ASN A 140 8.21 19.74 -14.27
C ASN A 140 8.62 19.37 -12.84
N GLU A 141 8.03 18.29 -12.29
CA GLU A 141 8.24 17.92 -10.88
C GLU A 141 7.94 16.46 -10.57
N TRP A 142 8.38 16.01 -9.38
CA TRP A 142 8.04 14.74 -8.78
C TRP A 142 6.95 14.90 -7.73
N VAL A 143 5.92 14.07 -7.82
CA VAL A 143 4.76 14.10 -6.92
C VAL A 143 4.51 12.71 -6.35
N ALA A 144 4.35 12.63 -5.04
CA ALA A 144 3.86 11.47 -4.33
C ALA A 144 2.34 11.60 -4.10
N SER A 145 1.59 10.55 -4.43
CA SER A 145 0.17 10.42 -4.12
C SER A 145 -0.12 9.08 -3.45
N ARG A 146 -1.16 9.03 -2.61
CA ARG A 146 -1.70 7.77 -2.09
C ARG A 146 -2.69 7.21 -3.11
N GLU A 147 -2.51 5.95 -3.47
CA GLU A 147 -3.29 5.30 -4.51
C GLU A 147 -3.66 3.87 -4.13
N ASP A 148 -4.71 3.34 -4.71
CA ASP A 148 -5.07 1.92 -4.61
C ASP A 148 -4.31 1.09 -5.65
N MET A 149 -3.51 0.13 -5.20
CA MET A 149 -2.88 -0.88 -6.07
C MET A 149 -3.64 -2.21 -6.00
N CYS A 150 -3.99 -2.76 -7.16
CA CYS A 150 -4.52 -4.12 -7.26
C CYS A 150 -3.45 -5.16 -6.90
N MET A 151 -3.77 -6.06 -5.97
CA MET A 151 -2.87 -7.12 -5.50
C MET A 151 -2.78 -8.33 -6.45
N HIS A 152 -3.62 -8.39 -7.50
CA HIS A 152 -3.53 -9.40 -8.56
C HIS A 152 -2.52 -9.03 -9.63
N CYS A 153 -2.69 -7.87 -10.26
CA CYS A 153 -1.87 -7.47 -11.41
C CYS A 153 -0.90 -6.31 -11.11
N GLY A 154 -0.97 -5.70 -9.93
CA GLY A 154 -0.15 -4.54 -9.55
C GLY A 154 -0.54 -3.24 -10.26
N ALA A 155 -1.72 -3.17 -10.87
CA ALA A 155 -2.21 -1.94 -11.48
C ALA A 155 -2.63 -0.94 -10.40
N ILE A 156 -2.17 0.30 -10.52
CA ILE A 156 -2.56 1.42 -9.67
C ILE A 156 -3.80 2.08 -10.26
N ARG A 157 -4.89 2.13 -9.50
CA ARG A 157 -6.22 2.53 -9.99
C ARG A 157 -6.26 3.97 -10.53
N GLY A 158 -5.57 4.91 -9.90
CA GLY A 158 -5.46 6.29 -10.39
C GLY A 158 -4.64 6.42 -11.69
N TRP A 159 -4.00 5.34 -12.14
CA TRP A 159 -3.18 5.33 -13.35
C TRP A 159 -3.84 4.58 -14.49
N LYS A 160 -4.36 3.39 -14.18
CA LYS A 160 -5.07 2.53 -15.13
C LYS A 160 -6.02 1.60 -14.39
N GLY A 161 -7.11 1.23 -15.06
CA GLY A 161 -8.03 0.21 -14.55
C GLY A 161 -7.33 -1.14 -14.35
N CYS A 162 -7.88 -1.97 -13.45
CA CYS A 162 -7.42 -3.35 -13.30
C CYS A 162 -7.84 -4.18 -14.51
N GLY A 163 -6.88 -4.64 -15.32
CA GLY A 163 -7.13 -5.54 -16.46
C GLY A 163 -7.31 -7.01 -16.10
N CYS A 164 -7.65 -7.30 -14.85
CA CYS A 164 -7.68 -8.64 -14.26
C CYS A 164 -8.97 -9.42 -14.54
N GLY A 165 -10.06 -8.74 -14.94
CA GLY A 165 -11.37 -9.37 -15.19
C GLY A 165 -12.03 -9.97 -13.94
N CYS A 166 -11.50 -9.75 -12.75
CA CYS A 166 -12.10 -10.24 -11.51
C CYS A 166 -13.28 -9.34 -11.10
N GLU A 167 -14.37 -9.95 -10.62
CA GLU A 167 -15.51 -9.21 -10.03
C GLU A 167 -15.06 -8.33 -8.85
N SER A 168 -14.08 -8.80 -8.10
CA SER A 168 -13.41 -8.02 -7.07
C SER A 168 -11.91 -8.30 -7.03
N CYS A 169 -11.13 -7.26 -6.73
CA CYS A 169 -9.70 -7.38 -6.47
C CYS A 169 -9.40 -6.86 -5.09
N ALA A 170 -8.62 -7.64 -4.33
CA ALA A 170 -7.93 -7.09 -3.18
C ALA A 170 -7.08 -5.90 -3.65
N VAL A 171 -7.27 -4.77 -2.96
CA VAL A 171 -6.47 -3.56 -3.17
C VAL A 171 -5.73 -3.21 -1.89
N ARG A 172 -4.58 -2.58 -2.05
CA ARG A 172 -3.80 -2.02 -0.95
C ARG A 172 -3.46 -0.58 -1.27
N GLU A 173 -3.57 0.29 -0.27
CA GLU A 173 -3.08 1.66 -0.38
C GLU A 173 -1.54 1.62 -0.54
N VAL A 174 -1.04 2.36 -1.51
CA VAL A 174 0.39 2.51 -1.80
C VAL A 174 0.74 3.97 -2.00
N THR A 175 1.96 4.36 -1.68
CA THR A 175 2.51 5.65 -2.14
C THR A 175 3.06 5.46 -3.54
N ALA A 176 2.48 6.17 -4.49
CA ALA A 176 2.85 6.16 -5.89
C ALA A 176 3.53 7.48 -6.26
N TYR A 177 4.53 7.42 -7.13
CA TYR A 177 5.37 8.56 -7.52
C TYR A 177 5.16 8.86 -9.00
N THR A 178 4.67 10.05 -9.30
CA THR A 178 4.47 10.55 -10.65
C THR A 178 5.50 11.62 -10.96
N ARG A 179 6.28 11.41 -12.01
CA ARG A 179 7.14 12.41 -12.63
C ARG A 179 6.36 13.12 -13.73
N PHE A 180 6.05 14.40 -13.54
CA PHE A 180 5.48 15.24 -14.60
C PHE A 180 6.61 15.89 -15.37
N LEU A 181 6.72 15.64 -16.66
CA LEU A 181 7.82 16.12 -17.52
C LEU A 181 7.25 17.14 -18.53
N ASP A 182 7.77 18.35 -18.59
CA ASP A 182 7.33 19.41 -19.54
C ASP A 182 8.24 19.56 -20.77
N ASN A 183 9.39 18.88 -20.75
CA ASN A 183 10.33 18.82 -21.87
C ASN A 183 10.20 17.49 -22.63
N GLU A 184 10.76 17.43 -23.85
CA GLU A 184 10.79 16.20 -24.64
C GLU A 184 11.90 15.24 -24.21
N VAL A 185 12.83 15.70 -23.35
CA VAL A 185 14.04 14.97 -22.97
C VAL A 185 13.81 14.22 -21.66
N GLU A 186 13.55 12.92 -21.78
CA GLU A 186 13.46 12.02 -20.63
C GLU A 186 14.87 11.69 -20.09
N CYS A 187 15.07 11.91 -18.79
CA CYS A 187 16.33 11.54 -18.13
C CYS A 187 16.48 10.01 -18.09
N ARG A 188 17.71 9.51 -18.27
CA ARG A 188 17.97 8.06 -18.42
C ARG A 188 17.74 7.28 -17.13
N LYS A 189 18.02 7.91 -15.99
CA LYS A 189 18.01 7.26 -14.68
C LYS A 189 17.51 8.25 -13.63
N TYR A 190 16.87 7.71 -12.60
CA TYR A 190 16.50 8.45 -11.40
C TYR A 190 16.80 7.60 -10.17
N VAL A 191 17.14 8.28 -9.08
CA VAL A 191 17.48 7.64 -7.80
C VAL A 191 16.79 8.41 -6.67
N PHE A 192 16.00 7.71 -5.87
CA PHE A 192 15.42 8.26 -4.65
C PHE A 192 16.45 8.23 -3.52
N TYR A 193 16.43 9.26 -2.69
CA TYR A 193 17.22 9.33 -1.47
C TYR A 193 16.52 10.25 -0.44
N ARG A 194 16.87 10.09 0.84
CA ARG A 194 16.40 10.98 1.91
C ARG A 194 17.52 11.91 2.32
N LYS A 195 17.23 13.21 2.40
CA LYS A 195 18.11 14.18 3.06
C LYS A 195 17.59 14.42 4.48
N ASP A 196 18.49 14.39 5.45
CA ASP A 196 18.19 14.64 6.87
C ASP A 196 17.15 13.64 7.46
N GLY A 197 17.04 12.43 6.88
CA GLY A 197 16.08 11.38 7.27
C GLY A 197 14.60 11.69 6.98
N ARG A 198 14.22 12.95 6.80
CA ARG A 198 12.81 13.38 6.72
C ARG A 198 12.30 13.57 5.29
N ARG A 199 13.05 14.31 4.47
CA ARG A 199 12.59 14.78 3.16
C ARG A 199 13.04 13.83 2.05
N LEU A 200 12.12 13.44 1.19
CA LEU A 200 12.39 12.59 0.03
C LEU A 200 12.78 13.46 -1.17
N TYR A 201 13.88 13.07 -1.81
CA TYR A 201 14.42 13.71 -3.01
C TYR A 201 14.61 12.67 -4.10
N VAL A 202 14.65 13.17 -5.34
CA VAL A 202 15.02 12.40 -6.52
C VAL A 202 16.21 13.07 -7.17
N ARG A 203 17.24 12.28 -7.47
CA ARG A 203 18.35 12.66 -8.34
C ARG A 203 18.12 12.07 -9.72
N GLU A 204 17.93 12.91 -10.72
CA GLU A 204 17.83 12.50 -12.11
C GLU A 204 19.20 12.59 -12.80
N THR A 205 19.46 11.68 -13.75
CA THR A 205 20.66 11.69 -14.60
C THR A 205 20.21 11.81 -16.05
N CYS A 206 20.39 13.00 -16.61
CA CYS A 206 19.92 13.34 -17.95
C CYS A 206 21.08 13.25 -18.95
N LYS A 207 20.80 13.08 -20.25
CA LYS A 207 21.86 13.22 -21.27
C LYS A 207 22.21 14.70 -21.34
N GLY A 208 23.45 15.07 -21.07
CA GLY A 208 23.94 16.39 -21.46
C GLY A 208 23.99 16.48 -22.99
N ASP A 209 23.85 17.68 -23.53
CA ASP A 209 23.87 17.99 -24.98
C ASP A 209 25.28 17.83 -25.62
N GLY A 210 26.11 16.94 -25.08
CA GLY A 210 27.50 16.74 -25.48
C GLY A 210 28.54 16.97 -24.38
N SER A 211 28.12 17.33 -23.16
CA SER A 211 29.02 17.32 -22.01
C SER A 211 29.34 15.87 -21.61
N GLU A 212 30.63 15.55 -21.47
CA GLU A 212 31.07 14.23 -20.96
C GLU A 212 30.61 13.99 -19.52
N GLU A 213 30.34 15.06 -18.78
CA GLU A 213 29.79 14.98 -17.43
C GLU A 213 28.25 14.92 -17.46
N PRO A 214 27.63 13.95 -16.76
CA PRO A 214 26.19 13.89 -16.62
C PRO A 214 25.69 15.06 -15.76
N GLU A 215 24.66 15.76 -16.25
CA GLU A 215 23.96 16.76 -15.46
C GLU A 215 23.04 16.07 -14.44
N TYR A 216 23.14 16.51 -13.18
CA TYR A 216 22.35 16.00 -12.07
C TYR A 216 21.32 17.04 -11.63
N VAL A 217 20.04 16.69 -11.76
CA VAL A 217 18.94 17.51 -11.24
C VAL A 217 18.47 16.93 -9.92
N HIS A 218 18.51 17.75 -8.88
CA HIS A 218 18.00 17.39 -7.55
C HIS A 218 16.62 18.01 -7.36
N MET A 219 15.61 17.16 -7.24
CA MET A 219 14.23 17.61 -7.09
C MET A 219 13.64 17.12 -5.77
N ARG A 220 12.88 18.00 -5.12
CA ARG A 220 12.06 17.64 -3.96
C ARG A 220 10.82 16.89 -4.44
N VAL A 221 10.44 15.83 -3.73
CA VAL A 221 9.16 15.14 -3.98
C VAL A 221 8.07 15.83 -3.15
N TRP A 222 7.00 16.27 -3.82
CA TRP A 222 5.84 16.85 -3.15
C TRP A 222 4.88 15.75 -2.69
N ASP A 223 4.48 15.76 -1.42
CA ASP A 223 3.48 14.83 -0.88
C ASP A 223 2.12 15.53 -0.85
N LEU A 224 1.17 15.04 -1.67
CA LEU A 224 -0.18 15.62 -1.76
C LEU A 224 -1.17 15.00 -0.75
N GLY A 225 -0.74 14.05 0.08
CA GLY A 225 -1.64 13.18 0.86
C GLY A 225 -1.37 13.12 2.36
N LEU A 226 -0.48 13.95 2.90
CA LEU A 226 -0.40 14.19 4.34
C LEU A 226 -1.05 15.54 4.58
N ALA A 227 -2.18 15.55 5.29
CA ALA A 227 -2.77 16.79 5.79
C ALA A 227 -1.65 17.65 6.39
N ALA A 228 -1.61 18.93 6.00
CA ALA A 228 -0.60 19.89 6.44
C ALA A 228 -0.64 20.18 7.96
N GLU A 229 -1.29 19.33 8.76
CA GLU A 229 -1.61 19.60 10.16
C GLU A 229 -0.43 19.32 11.13
N ASP A 230 0.69 18.75 10.67
CA ASP A 230 1.85 18.46 11.53
C ASP A 230 3.17 19.12 11.07
N VAL A 231 3.14 20.10 10.16
CA VAL A 231 4.32 20.93 9.86
C VAL A 231 4.12 22.32 10.43
N VAL A 232 4.16 22.40 11.76
CA VAL A 232 4.55 23.65 12.42
C VAL A 232 6.03 23.84 12.10
N GLU A 233 6.33 24.76 11.18
CA GLU A 233 7.70 25.26 11.02
C GLU A 233 8.07 26.07 12.27
N ASP A 234 8.51 25.37 13.30
CA ASP A 234 9.21 25.98 14.44
C ASP A 234 10.56 26.50 13.92
N VAL A 235 10.58 27.77 13.52
CA VAL A 235 11.79 28.59 13.44
C VAL A 235 12.22 28.84 14.89
N VAL A 236 12.88 27.86 15.50
CA VAL A 236 13.49 28.04 16.82
C VAL A 236 14.95 28.44 16.60
N GLU A 237 15.22 29.70 16.88
CA GLU A 237 16.57 30.23 17.07
C GLU A 237 17.26 29.50 18.23
N ASP A 238 18.53 29.22 17.98
CA ASP A 238 19.49 28.51 18.81
C ASP A 238 19.68 29.18 20.19
N VAL A 239 19.08 28.61 21.24
CA VAL A 239 19.36 28.97 22.64
C VAL A 239 19.97 27.78 23.35
N ARG A 240 21.30 27.80 23.47
CA ARG A 240 22.08 26.95 24.38
C ARG A 240 21.55 27.05 25.81
N ARG A 241 21.38 25.91 26.49
CA ARG A 241 21.60 25.74 27.95
C ARG A 241 21.64 24.23 28.34
N PRO A 242 22.15 23.89 29.54
CA PRO A 242 23.16 22.85 29.71
C PRO A 242 22.66 21.57 30.41
N ASP A 243 23.57 20.60 30.44
CA ASP A 243 23.52 19.28 31.07
C ASP A 243 22.78 19.17 32.41
N GLY A 244 22.02 18.09 32.55
CA GLY A 244 21.41 17.65 33.81
C GLY A 244 20.96 16.18 33.75
N SER A 245 21.83 15.30 34.28
CA SER A 245 21.63 13.99 34.93
C SER A 245 20.37 13.15 34.66
N GLU A 246 20.59 11.93 34.16
CA GLU A 246 19.61 10.84 34.01
C GLU A 246 19.27 10.13 35.34
N GLU A 247 17.97 9.99 35.61
CA GLU A 247 17.39 9.13 36.65
C GLU A 247 16.66 7.96 35.97
N SER A 248 17.02 6.75 36.35
CA SER A 248 16.59 5.49 35.74
C SER A 248 15.23 5.02 36.28
N ARG A 249 14.28 4.77 35.36
CA ARG A 249 12.96 4.19 35.70
C ARG A 249 12.67 2.99 34.80
N GLY A 250 12.51 1.83 35.42
CA GLY A 250 12.30 0.55 34.75
C GLY A 250 10.96 0.46 34.01
N MET A 251 11.02 -0.07 32.79
CA MET A 251 9.83 -0.41 31.99
C MET A 251 9.35 -1.82 32.30
N VAL A 252 8.05 -1.91 32.62
CA VAL A 252 7.26 -3.13 32.67
C VAL A 252 6.94 -3.56 31.23
N GLN A 253 7.15 -4.83 30.94
CA GLN A 253 7.02 -5.42 29.61
C GLN A 253 5.54 -5.78 29.35
N GLU A 254 4.85 -4.93 28.58
CA GLU A 254 3.47 -5.17 28.13
C GLU A 254 3.49 -6.13 26.93
N GLN A 255 2.72 -7.23 27.02
CA GLN A 255 2.60 -8.23 25.96
C GLN A 255 1.92 -7.65 24.72
N GLN A 256 2.72 -7.30 23.71
CA GLN A 256 2.25 -6.95 22.37
C GLN A 256 1.60 -8.16 21.69
N GLN A 257 0.30 -8.06 21.42
CA GLN A 257 -0.36 -8.91 20.44
C GLN A 257 0.22 -8.64 19.03
N PRO A 258 0.39 -9.65 18.17
CA PRO A 258 1.05 -9.48 16.89
C PRO A 258 0.20 -8.65 15.92
N ALA A 259 0.72 -7.49 15.52
CA ALA A 259 0.14 -6.54 14.57
C ALA A 259 -0.26 -7.14 13.20
N PHE A 260 0.20 -8.36 12.89
CA PHE A 260 -0.06 -9.07 11.64
C PHE A 260 -1.53 -9.51 11.46
N LEU A 261 -2.26 -9.77 12.55
CA LEU A 261 -3.67 -10.18 12.46
C LEU A 261 -4.56 -9.02 11.97
N LEU A 262 -4.32 -7.79 12.46
CA LEU A 262 -5.09 -6.59 12.10
C LEU A 262 -5.00 -6.23 10.61
N GLU A 263 -3.87 -6.46 9.94
CA GLU A 263 -3.72 -6.21 8.50
C GLU A 263 -4.46 -7.22 7.63
N SER A 264 -4.52 -8.49 8.08
CA SER A 264 -5.30 -9.53 7.41
C SER A 264 -6.80 -9.25 7.51
N PHE A 265 -7.26 -8.74 8.67
CA PHE A 265 -8.62 -8.25 8.85
C PHE A 265 -8.95 -7.06 7.96
N ARG A 266 -8.03 -6.09 7.77
CA ARG A 266 -8.25 -4.95 6.85
C ARG A 266 -8.42 -5.39 5.40
N SER A 267 -7.64 -6.36 4.94
CA SER A 267 -7.76 -6.89 3.56
C SER A 267 -9.09 -7.63 3.34
N ILE A 268 -9.56 -8.39 4.34
CA ILE A 268 -10.87 -9.08 4.30
C ILE A 268 -12.02 -8.07 4.44
N TRP A 269 -11.89 -7.07 5.32
CA TRP A 269 -12.88 -5.99 5.47
C TRP A 269 -12.99 -5.10 4.23
N CYS A 270 -11.88 -4.85 3.51
CA CYS A 270 -11.92 -4.19 2.20
C CYS A 270 -12.65 -5.03 1.14
N MET A 271 -12.57 -6.37 1.23
CA MET A 271 -13.39 -7.24 0.37
C MET A 271 -14.87 -7.18 0.75
N LEU A 272 -15.22 -7.12 2.04
CA LEU A 272 -16.61 -7.12 2.51
C LEU A 272 -17.31 -5.76 2.41
N SER A 273 -16.60 -4.65 2.69
CA SER A 273 -17.17 -3.28 2.65
C SER A 273 -17.70 -2.89 1.26
N ARG A 274 -17.13 -3.44 0.18
CA ARG A 274 -17.62 -3.20 -1.19
C ARG A 274 -18.85 -4.00 -1.59
N TYR A 275 -19.26 -5.02 -0.83
CA TYR A 275 -20.56 -5.68 -1.03
C TYR A 275 -21.72 -4.89 -0.40
N THR A 276 -21.43 -3.87 0.42
CA THR A 276 -22.46 -3.02 1.06
C THR A 276 -22.76 -1.72 0.33
N THR A 277 -22.01 -1.39 -0.73
CA THR A 277 -22.39 -0.32 -1.67
C THR A 277 -23.36 -0.88 -2.70
N TRP A 278 -24.57 -1.21 -2.25
CA TRP A 278 -25.72 -1.36 -3.13
C TRP A 278 -26.06 0.05 -3.66
N ARG A 279 -26.03 0.23 -4.98
CA ARG A 279 -26.41 1.47 -5.66
C ARG A 279 -27.92 1.69 -5.50
N ASP A 280 -28.30 2.81 -4.91
CA ASP A 280 -29.53 3.51 -5.27
C ASP A 280 -29.35 4.10 -6.67
N ASP A 281 -29.61 3.30 -7.71
CA ASP A 281 -29.88 3.76 -9.07
C ASP A 281 -31.15 3.03 -9.55
N CYS A 282 -32.30 3.51 -9.11
CA CYS A 282 -33.61 3.16 -9.65
C CYS A 282 -34.49 4.41 -9.75
N THR A 283 -34.16 5.29 -10.70
CA THR A 283 -35.15 6.17 -11.33
C THR A 283 -34.98 6.10 -12.84
N SER A 284 -35.58 5.06 -13.44
CA SER A 284 -35.89 5.02 -14.86
C SER A 284 -37.22 5.74 -15.07
N THR A 285 -37.17 6.98 -15.54
CA THR A 285 -38.31 7.66 -16.14
C THR A 285 -38.42 7.20 -17.60
N ALA A 286 -39.36 6.29 -17.85
CA ALA A 286 -39.82 5.98 -19.19
C ALA A 286 -40.68 7.15 -19.71
N HIS A 287 -40.21 7.81 -20.77
CA HIS A 287 -41.04 8.69 -21.58
C HIS A 287 -41.98 7.84 -22.45
N ILE A 288 -43.27 7.92 -22.16
CA ILE A 288 -44.33 7.58 -23.11
C ILE A 288 -44.75 8.90 -23.76
N HIS A 289 -44.58 9.02 -25.07
CA HIS A 289 -45.21 10.08 -25.86
C HIS A 289 -46.46 9.53 -26.57
N PRO A 290 -47.50 10.35 -26.73
CA PRO A 290 -48.82 9.97 -27.25
C PRO A 290 -48.83 9.64 -28.74
#